data_AF-A0A1Q8AYV3-F1
#
_entry.id   AF-A0A1Q8AYV3-F1
#
_cell.length_a   1.000
_cell.length_b   1.000
_cell.length_c   1.000
_cell.angle_alpha   90.00
_cell.angle_beta   90.00
_cell.angle_gamma   90.00
#
_symmetry.space_group_name_H-M   'P 1'
#
loop_
_entity.id
_entity.type
_entity.pdbx_description
1 polymer ?
#
loop_
_entity_poly.entity_id
_entity_poly.type
_entity_poly.pdbx_seq_one_letter_code
_entity_poly.pdbx_strand_id
1 'polypeptide(L)'
;MYRSCFLVFNLLVMPGAAFAQSASSDSQALQALVSEVRQLRQLLQTSAVATQRAQILVYRVQAQETAVARAFQRLDDARSKLAEAQSSRKRVAADLKRMEEARSDAETPGQNPNEHKQFEQVVAQLKAQLELLASEEQERQGIETEAEEQLHTEQAKLSGLQEQLDRLDRELENSGRQSGRSPQ
;
A
#
# COMPACT_ATOMS: atom_id res chain seq x y z
N MET A 1 63.51 105.12 -2.00
CA MET A 1 63.55 104.15 -3.11
C MET A 1 63.04 102.80 -2.59
N TYR A 2 61.92 102.31 -3.16
CA TYR A 2 61.30 100.96 -3.06
C TYR A 2 60.83 100.47 -1.66
N ARG A 3 59.67 99.84 -1.42
CA ARG A 3 58.44 99.51 -2.18
C ARG A 3 57.43 98.89 -1.17
N SER A 4 56.14 99.20 -1.30
CA SER A 4 54.99 98.61 -0.58
C SER A 4 54.79 97.09 -0.83
N CYS A 5 54.12 96.37 0.09
CA CYS A 5 52.84 95.68 -0.18
C CYS A 5 52.30 94.83 1.00
N PHE A 6 50.98 94.91 1.15
CA PHE A 6 50.05 94.08 1.95
C PHE A 6 50.11 92.58 1.62
N LEU A 7 49.68 91.70 2.53
CA LEU A 7 48.47 90.86 2.38
C LEU A 7 48.25 89.82 3.49
N VAL A 8 46.96 89.66 3.80
CA VAL A 8 46.24 88.73 4.69
C VAL A 8 46.21 87.32 4.11
N PHE A 9 46.28 86.25 4.93
CA PHE A 9 45.45 85.04 4.71
C PHE A 9 45.37 84.10 5.93
N ASN A 10 44.13 83.84 6.39
CA ASN A 10 43.74 82.73 7.25
C ASN A 10 43.69 81.42 6.43
N LEU A 11 44.14 80.28 6.96
CA LEU A 11 43.84 78.94 6.42
C LEU A 11 43.91 77.92 7.56
N LEU A 12 42.78 77.56 8.18
CA LEU A 12 41.83 76.49 7.82
C LEU A 12 42.24 75.12 8.38
N VAL A 13 41.47 74.73 9.40
CA VAL A 13 41.31 73.40 9.97
C VAL A 13 40.83 72.40 8.92
N MET A 14 41.46 71.23 8.85
CA MET A 14 40.93 70.04 8.17
C MET A 14 41.35 68.76 8.93
N PRO A 15 40.43 68.11 9.65
CA PRO A 15 40.48 66.67 9.86
C PRO A 15 39.75 66.01 8.69
N GLY A 16 40.48 65.23 7.89
CA GLY A 16 39.90 64.42 6.82
C GLY A 16 38.86 63.44 7.38
N ALA A 17 37.64 63.53 6.87
CA ALA A 17 36.57 62.60 7.16
C ALA A 17 36.92 61.19 6.67
N ALA A 18 37.07 60.25 7.60
CA ALA A 18 37.09 58.82 7.32
C ALA A 18 35.72 58.22 7.66
N PHE A 19 34.72 58.38 6.80
CA PHE A 19 33.46 57.64 6.87
C PHE A 19 32.82 57.57 5.48
N ALA A 20 33.02 56.47 4.73
CA ALA A 20 32.22 56.16 3.54
C ALA A 20 32.35 54.71 3.02
N GLN A 21 32.60 53.68 3.86
CA GLN A 21 32.64 52.28 3.38
C GLN A 21 31.60 51.33 3.98
N SER A 22 30.79 51.76 4.96
CA SER A 22 29.82 50.87 5.62
C SER A 22 28.54 50.62 4.80
N ALA A 23 28.16 51.55 3.92
CA ALA A 23 26.86 51.47 3.21
C ALA A 23 26.78 50.34 2.16
N SER A 24 27.89 49.94 1.53
CA SER A 24 27.86 48.83 0.56
C SER A 24 27.89 47.46 1.25
N SER A 25 28.57 47.36 2.39
CA SER A 25 28.64 46.14 3.22
C SER A 25 27.26 45.76 3.77
N ASP A 26 26.50 46.72 4.28
CA ASP A 26 25.15 46.49 4.82
C ASP A 26 24.16 46.06 3.73
N SER A 27 24.27 46.65 2.53
CA SER A 27 23.43 46.26 1.40
C SER A 27 23.70 44.81 0.98
N GLN A 28 24.96 44.38 0.97
CA GLN A 28 25.36 43.02 0.64
C GLN A 28 24.90 42.00 1.70
N ALA A 29 25.00 42.36 2.98
CA ALA A 29 24.51 41.53 4.09
C ALA A 29 22.98 41.39 4.08
N LEU A 30 22.23 42.47 3.81
CA LEU A 30 20.78 42.42 3.65
C LEU A 30 20.35 41.57 2.46
N GLN A 31 21.08 41.64 1.35
CA GLN A 31 20.79 40.85 0.16
C GLN A 31 21.04 39.35 0.40
N ALA A 32 22.08 39.01 1.17
CA ALA A 32 22.34 37.64 1.63
C ALA A 32 21.19 37.12 2.50
N LEU A 33 20.73 37.88 3.49
CA LEU A 33 19.60 37.50 4.35
C LEU A 33 18.30 37.30 3.55
N VAL A 34 17.98 38.18 2.60
CA VAL A 34 16.79 38.01 1.75
C VAL A 34 16.90 36.74 0.90
N SER A 35 18.11 36.39 0.44
CA SER A 35 18.34 35.16 -0.31
C SER A 35 18.17 33.90 0.56
N GLU A 36 18.68 33.90 1.79
CA GLU A 36 18.47 32.82 2.76
C GLU A 36 16.99 32.66 3.13
N VAL A 37 16.26 33.75 3.36
CA VAL A 37 14.82 33.69 3.66
C VAL A 37 14.03 33.12 2.49
N ARG A 38 14.38 33.48 1.25
CA ARG A 38 13.77 32.87 0.05
C ARG A 38 14.06 31.37 -0.03
N GLN A 39 15.29 30.96 0.22
CA GLN A 39 15.68 29.55 0.26
C GLN A 39 14.93 28.78 1.36
N LEU A 40 14.88 29.33 2.58
CA LEU A 40 14.12 28.78 3.70
C LEU A 40 12.64 28.63 3.38
N ARG A 41 12.00 29.63 2.76
CA ARG A 41 10.61 29.54 2.33
C ARG A 41 10.40 28.41 1.33
N GLN A 42 11.31 28.26 0.37
CA GLN A 42 11.22 27.22 -0.63
C GLN A 42 11.44 25.82 -0.02
N LEU A 43 12.36 25.69 0.92
CA LEU A 43 12.57 24.47 1.71
C LEU A 43 11.33 24.11 2.55
N LEU A 44 10.71 25.11 3.19
CA LEU A 44 9.49 24.91 3.97
C LEU A 44 8.31 24.49 3.09
N GLN A 45 8.14 25.08 1.92
CA GLN A 45 7.09 24.69 0.98
C GLN A 45 7.29 23.26 0.46
N THR A 46 8.52 22.90 0.09
CA THR A 46 8.85 21.55 -0.40
C THR A 46 8.67 20.48 0.68
N SER A 47 9.15 20.73 1.90
CA SER A 47 8.96 19.82 3.04
C SER A 47 7.48 19.69 3.46
N ALA A 48 6.69 20.77 3.40
CA ALA A 48 5.25 20.71 3.69
C ALA A 48 4.50 19.84 2.67
N VAL A 49 4.76 20.01 1.37
CA VAL A 49 4.15 19.18 0.31
C VAL A 49 4.55 17.72 0.47
N ALA A 50 5.82 17.44 0.77
CA ALA A 50 6.29 16.09 0.97
C ALA A 50 5.68 15.43 2.21
N THR A 51 5.51 16.18 3.31
CA THR A 51 4.83 15.70 4.52
C THR A 51 3.36 15.34 4.22
N GLN A 52 2.65 16.19 3.47
CA GLN A 52 1.27 15.90 3.06
C GLN A 52 1.19 14.64 2.20
N ARG A 53 2.12 14.47 1.24
CA ARG A 53 2.18 13.26 0.40
C ARG A 53 2.47 12.01 1.23
N ALA A 54 3.38 12.09 2.20
CA ALA A 54 3.67 10.98 3.12
C ALA A 54 2.43 10.59 3.94
N GLN A 55 1.72 11.56 4.52
CA GLN A 55 0.49 11.30 5.27
C GLN A 55 -0.58 10.60 4.40
N ILE A 56 -0.77 11.07 3.17
CA ILE A 56 -1.70 10.44 2.21
C ILE A 56 -1.27 9.00 1.89
N LEU A 57 0.02 8.75 1.65
CA LEU A 57 0.53 7.40 1.38
C LEU A 57 0.34 6.47 2.57
N VAL A 58 0.65 6.92 3.79
CA VAL A 58 0.44 6.14 5.01
C VAL A 58 -1.04 5.77 5.18
N TYR A 59 -1.95 6.74 4.99
CA TYR A 59 -3.39 6.46 5.04
C TYR A 59 -3.81 5.42 4.00
N ARG A 60 -3.27 5.52 2.77
CA ARG A 60 -3.56 4.53 1.71
C ARG A 60 -3.01 3.15 2.06
N VAL A 61 -1.82 3.06 2.64
CA VAL A 61 -1.25 1.78 3.12
C VAL A 61 -2.15 1.17 4.18
N GLN A 62 -2.56 1.93 5.21
CA GLN A 62 -3.45 1.42 6.26
C GLN A 62 -4.81 0.94 5.72
N ALA A 63 -5.39 1.70 4.78
CA ALA A 63 -6.62 1.29 4.10
C ALA A 63 -6.42 0.01 3.29
N GLN A 64 -5.27 -0.13 2.62
CA GLN A 64 -4.92 -1.28 1.82
C GLN A 64 -4.62 -2.53 2.68
N GLU A 65 -3.95 -2.38 3.83
CA GLU A 65 -3.76 -3.45 4.82
C GLU A 65 -5.11 -3.98 5.32
N THR A 66 -6.06 -3.07 5.57
CA THR A 66 -7.44 -3.45 5.92
C THR A 66 -8.13 -4.21 4.79
N ALA A 67 -7.92 -3.81 3.53
CA ALA A 67 -8.47 -4.52 2.37
C ALA A 67 -7.87 -5.93 2.23
N VAL A 68 -6.55 -6.07 2.41
CA VAL A 68 -5.85 -7.35 2.42
C VAL A 68 -6.37 -8.26 3.54
N ALA A 69 -6.55 -7.74 4.76
CA ALA A 69 -7.11 -8.50 5.88
C ALA A 69 -8.52 -9.04 5.57
N ARG A 70 -9.38 -8.22 4.95
CA ARG A 70 -10.72 -8.66 4.52
C ARG A 70 -10.65 -9.71 3.41
N ALA A 71 -9.74 -9.57 2.45
CA ALA A 71 -9.55 -10.55 1.39
C ALA A 71 -9.07 -11.90 1.95
N PHE A 72 -8.16 -11.88 2.92
CA PHE A 72 -7.73 -13.06 3.66
C PHE A 72 -8.90 -13.75 4.39
N GLN A 73 -9.73 -12.98 5.11
CA GLN A 73 -10.90 -13.54 5.79
C GLN A 73 -11.87 -14.20 4.80
N ARG A 74 -12.11 -13.57 3.64
CA ARG A 74 -12.96 -14.14 2.59
C ARG A 74 -12.40 -15.44 2.02
N LEU A 75 -11.08 -15.53 1.84
CA LEU A 75 -10.42 -16.75 1.39
C LEU A 75 -10.52 -17.86 2.43
N ASP A 76 -10.30 -17.54 3.72
CA ASP A 76 -10.43 -18.51 4.81
C ASP A 76 -11.85 -19.06 4.91
N ASP A 77 -12.86 -18.19 4.85
CA ASP A 77 -14.27 -18.57 4.80
C ASP A 77 -14.59 -19.45 3.59
N ALA A 78 -14.07 -19.11 2.40
CA ALA A 78 -14.27 -19.90 1.18
C ALA A 78 -13.63 -21.29 1.28
N ARG A 79 -12.41 -21.39 1.84
CA ARG A 79 -11.71 -22.65 2.08
C ARG A 79 -12.44 -23.53 3.09
N SER A 80 -12.93 -22.95 4.19
CA SER A 80 -13.72 -23.66 5.19
C SER A 80 -14.98 -24.27 4.56
N LYS A 81 -15.71 -23.44 3.81
CA LYS A 81 -16.92 -23.82 3.05
C LYS A 81 -16.67 -24.91 2.00
N LEU A 82 -15.54 -24.86 1.31
CA LEU A 82 -15.13 -25.89 0.36
C LEU A 82 -14.81 -27.21 1.08
N ALA A 83 -14.09 -27.15 2.21
CA ALA A 83 -13.76 -28.32 3.01
C ALA A 83 -15.03 -29.01 3.55
N GLU A 84 -16.04 -28.23 3.98
CA GLU A 84 -17.35 -28.76 4.39
C GLU A 84 -18.06 -29.49 3.24
N ALA A 85 -18.12 -28.89 2.05
CA ALA A 85 -18.74 -29.50 0.87
C ALA A 85 -18.04 -30.81 0.47
N GLN A 86 -16.70 -30.80 0.43
CA GLN A 86 -15.89 -31.99 0.16
C GLN A 86 -16.12 -33.09 1.20
N SER A 87 -16.23 -32.72 2.49
CA SER A 87 -16.51 -33.66 3.57
C SER A 87 -17.89 -34.30 3.42
N SER A 88 -18.91 -33.51 3.10
CA SER A 88 -20.26 -34.00 2.83
C SER A 88 -20.31 -34.94 1.62
N ARG A 89 -19.66 -34.58 0.51
CA ARG A 89 -19.58 -35.45 -0.67
C ARG A 89 -18.88 -36.77 -0.35
N LYS A 90 -17.76 -36.74 0.39
CA LYS A 90 -17.04 -37.95 0.82
C LYS A 90 -17.90 -38.87 1.67
N ARG A 91 -18.71 -38.32 2.59
CA ARG A 91 -19.65 -39.12 3.41
C ARG A 91 -20.68 -39.82 2.54
N VAL A 92 -21.37 -39.09 1.66
CA VAL A 92 -22.38 -39.67 0.76
C VAL A 92 -21.78 -40.70 -0.20
N ALA A 93 -20.58 -40.44 -0.71
CA ALA A 93 -19.85 -41.40 -1.54
C ALA A 93 -19.53 -42.70 -0.80
N ALA A 94 -19.12 -42.61 0.47
CA ALA A 94 -18.84 -43.76 1.30
C ALA A 94 -20.10 -44.57 1.63
N ASP A 95 -21.22 -43.90 1.89
CA ASP A 95 -22.50 -44.56 2.14
C ASP A 95 -23.03 -45.25 0.88
N LEU A 96 -22.93 -44.60 -0.29
CA LEU A 96 -23.24 -45.23 -1.58
C LEU A 96 -22.41 -46.49 -1.81
N LYS A 97 -21.09 -46.41 -1.57
CA LYS A 97 -20.19 -47.55 -1.73
C LYS A 97 -20.57 -48.72 -0.79
N ARG A 98 -20.87 -48.43 0.48
CA ARG A 98 -21.31 -49.44 1.45
C ARG A 98 -22.62 -50.10 1.04
N MET A 99 -23.57 -49.32 0.50
CA MET A 99 -24.81 -49.87 -0.03
C MET A 99 -24.52 -50.81 -1.19
N GLU A 100 -23.75 -50.35 -2.19
CA GLU A 100 -23.40 -51.16 -3.37
C GLU A 100 -22.68 -52.46 -2.99
N GLU A 101 -21.73 -52.42 -2.04
CA GLU A 101 -21.05 -53.61 -1.49
C GLU A 101 -22.04 -54.56 -0.81
N ALA A 102 -22.94 -54.05 0.05
CA ALA A 102 -23.95 -54.87 0.72
C ALA A 102 -24.92 -55.56 -0.26
N ARG A 103 -25.19 -54.97 -1.42
CA ARG A 103 -25.95 -55.62 -2.49
C ARG A 103 -25.18 -56.76 -3.13
N SER A 104 -23.92 -56.52 -3.49
CA SER A 104 -23.06 -57.56 -4.08
C SER A 104 -22.93 -58.78 -3.16
N ASP A 105 -22.86 -58.56 -1.84
CA ASP A 105 -22.82 -59.63 -0.85
C ASP A 105 -24.18 -60.34 -0.66
N ALA A 106 -25.29 -59.66 -0.93
CA ALA A 106 -26.65 -60.15 -0.72
C ALA A 106 -27.30 -60.79 -1.96
N GLU A 107 -26.63 -60.86 -3.11
CA GLU A 107 -27.09 -61.54 -4.33
C GLU A 107 -27.18 -63.07 -4.12
N THR A 108 -28.19 -63.48 -3.36
CA THR A 108 -28.56 -64.88 -3.13
C THR A 108 -29.74 -65.25 -4.03
N PRO A 109 -29.76 -66.43 -4.68
CA PRO A 109 -30.89 -66.86 -5.49
C PRO A 109 -32.16 -66.99 -4.62
N GLY A 110 -33.19 -66.17 -4.89
CA GLY A 110 -34.49 -66.21 -4.20
C GLY A 110 -34.96 -64.92 -3.52
N GLN A 111 -34.25 -63.79 -3.68
CA GLN A 111 -34.59 -62.51 -3.05
C GLN A 111 -35.92 -61.91 -3.53
N ASN A 112 -36.61 -61.21 -2.62
CA ASN A 112 -37.93 -60.60 -2.88
C ASN A 112 -37.78 -59.42 -3.87
N PRO A 113 -38.52 -59.39 -5.00
CA PRO A 113 -38.47 -58.31 -5.98
C PRO A 113 -38.76 -56.90 -5.42
N ASN A 114 -39.51 -56.80 -4.32
CA ASN A 114 -39.79 -55.50 -3.68
C ASN A 114 -38.58 -54.95 -2.92
N GLU A 115 -37.77 -55.80 -2.29
CA GLU A 115 -36.55 -55.36 -1.57
C GLU A 115 -35.51 -54.85 -2.56
N HIS A 116 -35.38 -55.52 -3.71
CA HIS A 116 -34.51 -55.09 -4.79
C HIS A 116 -34.88 -53.71 -5.34
N LYS A 117 -36.17 -53.44 -5.54
CA LYS A 117 -36.66 -52.13 -6.00
C LYS A 117 -36.41 -51.02 -4.98
N GLN A 118 -36.61 -51.28 -3.69
CA GLN A 118 -36.32 -50.30 -2.63
C GLN A 118 -34.83 -49.97 -2.59
N PHE A 119 -33.97 -50.98 -2.71
CA PHE A 119 -32.52 -50.78 -2.75
C PHE A 119 -32.10 -49.92 -3.95
N GLU A 120 -32.58 -50.24 -5.16
CA GLU A 120 -32.31 -49.44 -6.38
C GLU A 120 -32.75 -47.99 -6.22
N GLN A 121 -33.90 -47.76 -5.58
CA GLN A 121 -34.39 -46.41 -5.32
C GLN A 121 -33.46 -45.63 -4.37
N VAL A 122 -32.96 -46.27 -3.30
CA VAL A 122 -32.02 -45.64 -2.37
C VAL A 122 -30.69 -45.32 -3.06
N VAL A 123 -30.16 -46.25 -3.86
CA VAL A 123 -28.94 -46.02 -4.64
C VAL A 123 -29.12 -44.88 -5.64
N ALA A 124 -30.25 -44.82 -6.34
CA ALA A 124 -30.55 -43.72 -7.25
C ALA A 124 -30.63 -42.36 -6.52
N GLN A 125 -31.22 -42.33 -5.32
CA GLN A 125 -31.27 -41.12 -4.49
C GLN A 125 -29.87 -40.67 -4.04
N LEU A 126 -29.03 -41.60 -3.58
CA LEU A 126 -27.65 -41.30 -3.18
C LEU A 126 -26.81 -40.80 -4.36
N LYS A 127 -26.98 -41.38 -5.55
CA LYS A 127 -26.31 -40.91 -6.78
C LYS A 127 -26.74 -39.50 -7.16
N ALA A 128 -28.04 -39.20 -7.14
CA ALA A 128 -28.55 -37.86 -7.40
C ALA A 128 -28.03 -36.83 -6.37
N GLN A 129 -27.98 -37.22 -5.09
CA GLN A 129 -27.42 -36.36 -4.04
C GLN A 129 -25.91 -36.13 -4.23
N LEU A 130 -25.16 -37.14 -4.66
CA LEU A 130 -23.73 -37.02 -4.93
C LEU A 130 -23.45 -36.08 -6.11
N GLU A 131 -24.27 -36.11 -7.14
CA GLU A 131 -24.19 -35.20 -8.29
C GLU A 131 -24.48 -33.74 -7.87
N LEU A 132 -25.50 -33.52 -7.05
CA LEU A 132 -25.78 -32.21 -6.46
C LEU A 132 -24.60 -31.69 -5.63
N LEU A 133 -24.03 -32.52 -4.75
CA LEU A 133 -22.89 -32.15 -3.93
C LEU A 133 -21.61 -31.92 -4.75
N ALA A 134 -21.44 -32.62 -5.88
CA ALA A 134 -20.34 -32.38 -6.80
C ALA A 134 -20.47 -31.01 -7.48
N SER A 135 -21.68 -30.63 -7.89
CA SER A 135 -21.95 -29.29 -8.43
C SER A 135 -21.69 -28.20 -7.37
N GLU A 136 -22.13 -28.41 -6.13
CA GLU A 136 -21.86 -27.47 -5.03
C GLU A 136 -20.35 -27.35 -4.75
N GLU A 137 -19.62 -28.46 -4.67
CA GLU A 137 -18.16 -28.45 -4.49
C GLU A 137 -17.47 -27.66 -5.59
N GLN A 138 -17.89 -27.83 -6.85
CA GLN A 138 -17.33 -27.10 -7.98
C GLN A 138 -17.61 -25.58 -7.89
N GLU A 139 -18.82 -25.20 -7.48
CA GLU A 139 -19.16 -23.79 -7.24
C GLU A 139 -18.30 -23.20 -6.12
N ARG A 140 -18.16 -23.92 -4.99
CA ARG A 140 -17.33 -23.48 -3.86
C ARG A 140 -15.85 -23.37 -4.23
N GLN A 141 -15.35 -24.26 -5.07
CA GLN A 141 -13.98 -24.20 -5.60
C GLN A 141 -13.77 -22.96 -6.46
N GLY A 142 -14.76 -22.59 -7.28
CA GLY A 142 -14.74 -21.34 -8.05
C GLY A 142 -14.67 -20.11 -7.15
N ILE A 143 -15.49 -20.07 -6.10
CA ILE A 143 -15.49 -18.97 -5.11
C ILE A 143 -14.14 -18.88 -4.38
N GLU A 144 -13.53 -20.02 -4.01
CA GLU A 144 -12.21 -20.05 -3.37
C GLU A 144 -11.11 -19.51 -4.29
N THR A 145 -11.15 -19.88 -5.57
CA THR A 145 -10.21 -19.38 -6.59
C THR A 145 -10.36 -17.87 -6.78
N GLU A 146 -11.59 -17.35 -6.86
CA GLU A 146 -11.86 -15.92 -6.98
C GLU A 146 -11.38 -15.14 -5.73
N ALA A 147 -11.59 -15.70 -4.53
CA ALA A 147 -11.12 -15.10 -3.29
C ALA A 147 -9.58 -15.06 -3.21
N GLU A 148 -8.91 -16.09 -3.71
CA GLU A 148 -7.45 -16.15 -3.79
C GLU A 148 -6.88 -15.12 -4.79
N GLU A 149 -7.50 -14.98 -5.97
CA GLU A 149 -7.12 -13.96 -6.95
C GLU A 149 -7.30 -12.53 -6.40
N GLN A 150 -8.41 -12.30 -5.67
CA GLN A 150 -8.66 -11.03 -5.00
C GLN A 150 -7.60 -10.74 -3.93
N LEU A 151 -7.24 -11.73 -3.12
CA LEU A 151 -6.18 -11.59 -2.14
C LEU A 151 -4.84 -11.21 -2.80
N HIS A 152 -4.46 -11.92 -3.86
CA HIS A 152 -3.23 -11.63 -4.60
C HIS A 152 -3.25 -10.20 -5.17
N THR A 153 -4.39 -9.77 -5.71
CA THR A 153 -4.57 -8.41 -6.23
C THR A 153 -4.39 -7.35 -5.14
N GLU A 154 -4.99 -7.54 -3.96
CA GLU A 154 -4.85 -6.59 -2.85
C GLU A 154 -3.43 -6.58 -2.27
N GLN A 155 -2.74 -7.72 -2.25
CA GLN A 155 -1.33 -7.81 -1.85
C GLN A 155 -0.42 -7.07 -2.85
N ALA A 156 -0.66 -7.21 -4.15
CA ALA A 156 0.10 -6.50 -5.18
C ALA A 156 -0.07 -4.97 -5.05
N LYS A 157 -1.29 -4.50 -4.78
CA LYS A 157 -1.56 -3.08 -4.49
C LYS A 157 -0.80 -2.60 -3.24
N LEU A 158 -0.77 -3.41 -2.18
CA LEU A 158 -0.03 -3.08 -0.95
C LEU A 158 1.47 -2.95 -1.22
N SER A 159 2.06 -3.92 -1.93
CA SER A 159 3.47 -3.87 -2.34
C SER A 159 3.77 -2.61 -3.15
N GLY A 160 2.91 -2.26 -4.10
CA GLY A 160 3.07 -1.05 -4.91
C GLY A 160 3.00 0.25 -4.10
N LEU A 161 2.17 0.30 -3.04
CA LEU A 161 2.12 1.44 -2.12
C LEU A 161 3.37 1.53 -1.23
N GLN A 162 3.86 0.40 -0.74
CA GLN A 162 5.11 0.34 0.04
C GLN A 162 6.30 0.83 -0.78
N GLU A 163 6.42 0.42 -2.04
CA GLU A 163 7.47 0.95 -2.92
C GLU A 163 7.34 2.46 -3.18
N GLN A 164 6.11 3.00 -3.26
CA GLN A 164 5.90 4.44 -3.39
C GLN A 164 6.36 5.19 -2.14
N LEU A 165 6.15 4.61 -0.96
CA LEU A 165 6.61 5.16 0.31
C LEU A 165 8.15 5.15 0.38
N ASP A 166 8.80 4.02 0.05
CA ASP A 166 10.26 3.92 -0.01
C ASP A 166 10.89 4.92 -1.00
N ARG A 167 10.24 5.14 -2.15
CA ARG A 167 10.68 6.13 -3.13
C ARG A 167 10.58 7.54 -2.56
N LEU A 168 9.47 7.88 -1.89
CA LEU A 168 9.28 9.18 -1.27
C LEU A 168 10.33 9.45 -0.18
N ASP A 169 10.62 8.46 0.66
CA ASP A 169 11.64 8.57 1.71
C ASP A 169 13.03 8.84 1.12
N ARG A 170 13.41 8.14 0.04
CA ARG A 170 14.68 8.40 -0.67
C ARG A 170 14.72 9.79 -1.31
N GLU A 171 13.62 10.25 -1.91
CA GLU A 171 13.54 11.60 -2.50
C GLU A 171 13.68 12.69 -1.43
N LEU A 172 13.09 12.46 -0.25
CA LEU A 172 13.20 13.33 0.91
C LEU A 172 14.62 13.37 1.47
N GLU A 173 15.26 12.22 1.66
CA GLU A 173 16.67 12.14 2.09
C GLU A 173 17.61 12.86 1.13
N ASN A 174 17.41 12.67 -0.18
CA ASN A 174 18.24 13.30 -1.20
C ASN A 174 18.05 14.82 -1.21
N SER A 175 16.81 15.31 -1.11
CA SER A 175 16.50 16.74 -1.04
C SER A 175 17.12 17.39 0.22
N GLY A 176 17.06 16.71 1.36
CA GLY A 176 17.71 17.15 2.60
C GLY A 176 19.24 17.26 2.47
N ARG A 177 19.87 16.26 1.84
CA ARG A 177 21.33 16.28 1.56
C ARG A 177 21.72 17.40 0.59
N GLN A 178 20.90 17.67 -0.42
CA GLN A 178 21.17 18.71 -1.40
C GLN A 178 21.07 20.12 -0.80
N SER A 179 20.10 20.35 0.10
CA SER A 179 19.98 21.61 0.83
C SER A 179 21.17 21.86 1.77
N GLY A 180 21.69 20.82 2.42
CA GLY A 180 22.86 20.92 3.31
C GLY A 180 24.20 21.13 2.60
N ARG A 181 24.26 20.99 1.26
CA ARG A 181 25.49 21.09 0.46
C ARG A 181 25.64 22.42 -0.29
N SER A 182 24.76 23.39 -0.02
CA SER A 182 24.83 24.73 -0.60
C SER A 182 26.20 25.37 -0.30
N PRO A 183 26.98 25.79 -1.31
CA PRO A 183 28.32 26.33 -1.11
C PRO A 183 28.28 27.71 -0.45
N GLN A 184 29.18 27.93 0.51
CA GLN A 184 29.55 29.26 1.03
C GLN A 184 30.23 30.09 -0.06
#